data_AF-A0A3D6BVG4-F1
#
_entry.id   AF-A0A3D6BVG4-F1
#
_cell.length_a   1.000
_cell.length_b   1.000
_cell.length_c   1.000
_cell.angle_alpha   90.00
_cell.angle_beta   90.00
_cell.angle_gamma   90.00
#
_symmetry.space_group_name_H-M   'P 1'
#
loop_
_entity.id
_entity.type
_entity.pdbx_description
1 polymer ?
#
loop_
_entity_poly.entity_id
_entity_poly.type
_entity_poly.pdbx_seq_one_letter_code
_entity_poly.pdbx_strand_id
1 'polypeptide(L)'
;IKHLWFAVNQEFNSLGDPQTKDLSRMYYVPAQYPNAYNFIFTHNAPVLDPDALMDKHHFVNERVNSFGGLFPEAIQKQIDEYRKDKLTNKNIVWSNYRDCPFVNKRLISEYMSISGSGWYHKMYQIMMSISANAIKRGYPITPDEIEKLVREIDAETGGWYKNRPVKLEASRAIDFALRSVQT
;
A
#
# COMPACT_ATOMS: atom_id res chain seq x y z
N ILE A 1 -8.62 -16.78 -6.48
CA ILE A 1 -8.83 -16.19 -7.85
C ILE A 1 -7.52 -16.04 -8.62
N LYS A 2 -6.52 -15.23 -8.20
CA LYS A 2 -5.26 -15.09 -8.98
C LYS A 2 -4.49 -16.39 -9.15
N HIS A 3 -4.38 -17.17 -8.06
CA HIS A 3 -3.78 -18.50 -8.07
C HIS A 3 -4.53 -19.43 -9.04
N LEU A 4 -5.85 -19.53 -8.90
CA LEU A 4 -6.70 -20.27 -9.84
C LEU A 4 -6.48 -19.85 -11.31
N TRP A 5 -6.44 -18.54 -11.60
CA TRP A 5 -6.20 -18.04 -12.96
C TRP A 5 -4.82 -18.42 -13.50
N PHE A 6 -3.79 -18.34 -12.66
CA PHE A 6 -2.45 -18.82 -13.01
C PHE A 6 -2.45 -20.33 -13.29
N ALA A 7 -3.08 -21.11 -12.42
CA ALA A 7 -3.15 -22.57 -12.53
C ALA A 7 -3.89 -23.03 -13.78
N VAL A 8 -5.03 -22.39 -14.11
CA VAL A 8 -5.79 -22.66 -15.34
C VAL A 8 -4.96 -22.35 -16.60
N ASN A 9 -4.25 -21.21 -16.63
CA ASN A 9 -3.41 -20.88 -17.77
C ASN A 9 -2.21 -21.81 -17.93
N GLN A 10 -1.60 -22.26 -16.82
CA GLN A 10 -0.52 -23.25 -16.85
C GLN A 10 -1.00 -24.62 -17.34
N GLU A 11 -2.12 -25.13 -16.80
CA GLU A 11 -2.66 -26.46 -17.14
C GLU A 11 -3.07 -26.57 -18.61
N PHE A 12 -3.71 -25.53 -19.15
CA PHE A 12 -4.28 -25.54 -20.50
C PHE A 12 -3.43 -24.77 -21.51
N ASN A 13 -2.12 -24.66 -21.25
CA ASN A 13 -1.11 -24.11 -22.15
C ASN A 13 -1.46 -22.72 -22.72
N SER A 14 -1.94 -21.84 -21.84
CA SER A 14 -2.62 -20.57 -22.14
C SER A 14 -3.87 -20.82 -22.99
N LEU A 15 -5.06 -20.59 -22.40
CA LEU A 15 -6.31 -20.57 -23.15
C LEU A 15 -6.24 -19.47 -24.24
N GLY A 16 -5.69 -19.81 -25.41
CA GLY A 16 -5.68 -19.03 -26.63
C GLY A 16 -4.77 -17.79 -26.71
N ASP A 17 -4.33 -17.18 -25.60
CA ASP A 17 -3.49 -15.96 -25.65
C ASP A 17 -2.66 -15.73 -24.37
N PRO A 18 -1.31 -15.67 -24.44
CA PRO A 18 -0.43 -15.29 -23.32
C PRO A 18 -0.72 -13.89 -22.74
N GLN A 19 -1.46 -13.05 -23.46
CA GLN A 19 -1.86 -11.70 -23.08
C GLN A 19 -3.15 -11.65 -22.25
N THR A 20 -3.77 -12.80 -21.94
CA THR A 20 -5.02 -12.91 -21.16
C THR A 20 -4.80 -12.59 -19.68
N LYS A 21 -4.77 -11.30 -19.35
CA LYS A 21 -4.49 -10.78 -17.99
C LYS A 21 -5.72 -10.36 -17.19
N ASP A 22 -6.90 -10.28 -17.81
CA ASP A 22 -8.10 -9.72 -17.15
C ASP A 22 -9.05 -10.80 -16.62
N LEU A 23 -9.34 -10.72 -15.32
CA LEU A 23 -10.26 -11.59 -14.57
C LEU A 23 -11.71 -11.46 -15.04
N SER A 24 -12.07 -10.32 -15.65
CA SER A 24 -13.44 -10.06 -16.13
C SER A 24 -13.89 -11.04 -17.21
N ARG A 25 -12.96 -11.67 -17.94
CA ARG A 25 -13.25 -12.58 -19.05
C ARG A 25 -13.50 -14.04 -18.63
N MET A 26 -13.45 -14.34 -17.33
CA MET A 26 -13.91 -15.63 -16.80
C MET A 26 -15.44 -15.77 -16.84
N TYR A 27 -16.15 -14.65 -16.91
CA TYR A 27 -17.60 -14.64 -16.85
C TYR A 27 -18.19 -14.58 -18.26
N TYR A 28 -18.91 -15.63 -18.64
CA TYR A 28 -19.82 -15.59 -19.77
C TYR A 28 -21.19 -15.13 -19.25
N VAL A 29 -21.66 -13.98 -19.73
CA VAL A 29 -23.02 -13.50 -19.47
C VAL A 29 -23.88 -13.92 -20.67
N PRO A 30 -24.86 -14.82 -20.50
CA PRO A 30 -25.70 -15.26 -21.60
C PRO A 30 -26.57 -14.09 -22.07
N ALA A 31 -26.48 -13.73 -23.35
CA ALA A 31 -27.31 -12.73 -23.99
C ALA A 31 -27.61 -13.12 -25.44
N GLN A 32 -28.83 -12.85 -25.90
CA GLN A 32 -29.23 -13.00 -27.30
C GLN A 32 -29.10 -11.65 -28.00
N TYR A 33 -28.12 -11.53 -28.88
CA TYR A 33 -27.92 -10.34 -29.70
C TYR A 33 -28.50 -10.58 -31.10
N PRO A 34 -29.31 -9.64 -31.65
CA PRO A 34 -29.84 -9.77 -33.00
C PRO A 34 -28.72 -9.93 -34.03
N ASN A 35 -28.87 -10.90 -34.95
CA ASN A 35 -27.90 -11.23 -36.01
C ASN A 35 -26.51 -11.69 -35.52
N ALA A 36 -26.34 -12.09 -34.26
CA ALA A 36 -25.07 -12.60 -33.77
C ALA A 36 -24.81 -14.04 -34.23
N TYR A 37 -23.61 -14.27 -34.78
CA TYR A 37 -23.12 -15.59 -35.17
C TYR A 37 -22.35 -16.22 -33.99
N ASN A 38 -23.09 -16.78 -33.03
CA ASN A 38 -22.51 -17.41 -31.84
C ASN A 38 -22.48 -18.94 -32.01
N PHE A 39 -21.32 -19.56 -31.78
CA PHE A 39 -21.17 -21.02 -31.71
C PHE A 39 -20.81 -21.40 -30.28
N ILE A 40 -21.63 -22.23 -29.64
CA ILE A 40 -21.37 -22.75 -28.30
C ILE A 40 -21.12 -24.24 -28.42
N PHE A 41 -19.92 -24.67 -28.03
CA PHE A 41 -19.57 -26.07 -27.94
C PHE A 41 -19.75 -26.53 -26.50
N THR A 42 -20.53 -27.59 -26.30
CA THR A 42 -20.73 -28.19 -24.98
C THR A 42 -20.05 -29.54 -24.95
N HIS A 43 -19.26 -29.79 -23.91
CA HIS A 43 -18.63 -31.08 -23.67
C HIS A 43 -19.06 -31.60 -22.28
N ASN A 44 -19.46 -32.87 -22.21
CA ASN A 44 -19.62 -33.57 -20.94
C ASN A 44 -18.27 -34.08 -20.45
N ALA A 45 -17.75 -33.48 -19.39
CA ALA A 45 -16.50 -33.88 -18.74
C ALA A 45 -16.64 -33.77 -17.21
N PRO A 46 -15.78 -34.42 -16.41
CA PRO A 46 -15.74 -34.21 -14.97
C PRO A 46 -15.57 -32.73 -14.61
N VAL A 47 -16.20 -32.32 -13.51
CA VAL A 47 -16.06 -30.95 -13.00
C VAL A 47 -14.61 -30.72 -12.57
N LEU A 48 -14.04 -29.61 -13.00
CA LEU A 48 -12.69 -29.21 -12.61
C LEU A 48 -12.68 -28.79 -11.14
N ASP A 49 -11.91 -29.52 -10.32
CA ASP A 49 -11.68 -29.16 -8.92
C ASP A 49 -10.67 -28.00 -8.84
N PRO A 50 -11.09 -26.80 -8.37
CA PRO A 50 -10.22 -25.64 -8.29
C PRO A 50 -9.04 -25.84 -7.32
N ASP A 51 -9.26 -26.55 -6.22
CA ASP A 51 -8.24 -26.71 -5.16
C ASP A 51 -7.17 -27.68 -5.63
N ALA A 52 -7.57 -28.83 -6.18
CA ALA A 52 -6.63 -29.79 -6.77
C ALA A 52 -5.79 -29.17 -7.92
N LEU A 53 -6.41 -28.29 -8.72
CA LEU A 53 -5.70 -27.57 -9.79
C LEU A 53 -4.70 -26.55 -9.24
N MET A 54 -5.09 -25.79 -8.21
CA MET A 54 -4.20 -24.83 -7.56
C MET A 54 -3.04 -25.53 -6.85
N ASP A 55 -3.26 -26.69 -6.22
CA ASP A 55 -2.22 -27.48 -5.56
C ASP A 55 -1.20 -28.03 -6.56
N LYS A 56 -1.64 -28.41 -7.76
CA LYS A 56 -0.76 -28.87 -8.84
C LYS A 56 0.18 -27.77 -9.35
N HIS A 57 -0.26 -26.50 -9.31
CA HIS A 57 0.46 -25.36 -9.89
C HIS A 57 0.91 -24.38 -8.81
N HIS A 58 2.17 -24.47 -8.41
CA HIS A 58 2.76 -23.58 -7.41
C HIS A 58 2.69 -22.11 -7.85
N PHE A 59 1.98 -21.28 -7.06
CA PHE A 59 1.76 -19.87 -7.33
C PHE A 59 2.39 -19.00 -6.25
N VAL A 60 3.34 -18.16 -6.65
CA VAL A 60 3.90 -17.12 -5.78
C VAL A 60 3.19 -15.81 -6.09
N ASN A 61 2.52 -15.23 -5.09
CA ASN A 61 1.85 -13.95 -5.24
C ASN A 61 2.94 -12.85 -5.20
N GLU A 62 3.43 -12.40 -6.35
CA GLU A 62 4.53 -11.41 -6.50
C GLU A 62 4.22 -9.99 -5.96
N ARG A 63 3.25 -9.83 -5.06
CA ARG A 63 2.99 -8.55 -4.36
C ARG A 63 3.79 -8.39 -3.07
N VAL A 64 4.96 -9.01 -2.96
CA VAL A 64 5.85 -8.80 -1.81
C VAL A 64 7.01 -7.93 -2.27
N ASN A 65 6.75 -6.65 -2.50
CA ASN A 65 7.77 -5.64 -2.87
C ASN A 65 8.72 -5.27 -1.70
N SER A 66 8.76 -6.07 -0.63
CA SER A 66 9.69 -5.88 0.48
C SER A 66 10.06 -7.25 1.05
N PHE A 67 11.36 -7.54 1.15
CA PHE A 67 11.92 -8.74 1.77
C PHE A 67 11.30 -9.08 3.13
N GLY A 68 10.80 -8.07 3.86
CA GLY A 68 10.10 -8.24 5.13
C GLY A 68 8.77 -9.01 5.03
N GLY A 69 8.06 -8.97 3.90
CA GLY A 69 6.78 -9.66 3.72
C GLY A 69 6.89 -11.17 3.50
N LEU A 70 8.13 -11.69 3.41
CA LEU A 70 8.41 -13.13 3.30
C LEU A 70 8.39 -13.85 4.66
N PHE A 71 8.46 -13.10 5.77
CA PHE A 71 8.50 -13.68 7.11
C PHE A 71 7.10 -13.79 7.73
N PRO A 72 6.87 -14.76 8.64
CA PRO A 72 5.68 -14.80 9.51
C PRO A 72 5.47 -13.48 10.28
N GLU A 73 4.22 -13.14 10.62
CA GLU A 73 3.85 -11.88 11.27
C GLU A 73 4.62 -11.63 12.58
N ALA A 74 4.84 -12.67 13.39
CA ALA A 74 5.59 -12.56 14.64
C ALA A 74 7.04 -12.10 14.41
N ILE A 75 7.69 -12.60 13.35
CA ILE A 75 9.06 -12.21 12.99
C ILE A 75 9.08 -10.80 12.42
N GLN A 76 8.09 -10.41 11.62
CA GLN A 76 7.98 -9.03 11.12
C GLN A 76 7.89 -8.02 12.27
N LYS A 77 7.09 -8.32 13.30
CA LYS A 77 6.97 -7.47 14.50
C LYS A 77 8.29 -7.33 15.24
N GLN A 78 9.03 -8.44 15.44
CA GLN A 78 10.35 -8.41 16.07
C GLN A 78 11.36 -7.58 15.27
N ILE A 79 11.34 -7.66 13.94
CA ILE A 79 12.20 -6.85 13.07
C ILE A 79 11.85 -5.36 13.20
N ASP A 80 10.55 -5.03 13.20
CA ASP A 80 10.08 -3.65 13.36
C ASP A 80 10.47 -3.08 14.73
N GLU A 81 10.34 -3.86 15.81
CA GLU A 81 10.79 -3.50 17.17
C GLU A 81 12.30 -3.26 17.22
N TYR A 82 13.09 -4.19 16.67
CA TYR A 82 14.54 -4.05 16.59
C TYR A 82 14.98 -2.79 15.83
N ARG A 83 14.29 -2.45 14.73
CA ARG A 83 14.55 -1.21 13.98
C ARG A 83 14.17 0.03 14.80
N LYS A 84 13.07 -0.01 15.55
CA LYS A 84 12.68 1.08 16.47
C LYS A 84 13.74 1.31 17.55
N ASP A 85 14.27 0.24 18.14
CA ASP A 85 15.30 0.33 19.18
C ASP A 85 16.63 0.92 18.69
N LYS A 86 16.93 0.79 17.39
CA LYS A 86 18.11 1.41 16.78
C LYS A 86 18.00 2.93 16.60
N LEU A 87 16.80 3.51 16.73
CA LEU A 87 16.60 4.95 16.59
C LEU A 87 16.98 5.67 17.89
N THR A 88 18.27 5.99 18.04
CA THR A 88 18.82 6.56 19.28
C THR A 88 19.20 8.03 19.18
N ASN A 89 19.13 8.64 17.99
CA ASN A 89 19.56 10.02 17.79
C ASN A 89 18.50 11.00 18.32
N LYS A 90 18.68 11.47 19.57
CA LYS A 90 17.82 12.48 20.21
C LYS A 90 18.43 13.89 20.21
N ASN A 91 19.53 14.09 19.49
CA ASN A 91 20.26 15.37 19.48
C ASN A 91 19.61 16.42 18.57
N ILE A 92 18.59 16.03 17.80
CA ILE A 92 17.89 16.92 16.88
C ILE A 92 16.76 17.61 17.65
N VAL A 93 16.84 18.93 17.76
CA VAL A 93 15.84 19.76 18.41
C VAL A 93 15.16 20.64 17.37
N TRP A 94 13.85 20.79 17.48
CA TRP A 94 12.98 21.60 16.63
C TRP A 94 11.77 22.04 17.45
N SER A 95 11.11 23.14 17.04
CA SER A 95 10.02 23.73 17.81
C SER A 95 8.66 23.58 17.12
N ASN A 96 8.64 23.73 15.80
CA ASN A 96 7.45 23.77 14.95
C ASN A 96 7.74 23.14 13.57
N TYR A 97 6.74 23.15 12.69
CA TYR A 97 6.91 22.56 11.35
C TYR A 97 7.85 23.34 10.42
N ARG A 98 8.14 24.62 10.69
CA ARG A 98 8.98 25.49 9.84
C ARG A 98 10.47 25.29 10.09
N ASP A 99 10.86 24.97 11.32
CA ASP A 99 12.25 24.69 11.73
C ASP A 99 12.56 23.18 11.84
N CYS A 100 11.55 22.31 11.79
CA CYS A 100 11.73 20.87 11.84
C CYS A 100 12.51 20.32 10.62
N PRO A 101 13.65 19.64 10.82
CA PRO A 101 14.49 19.15 9.72
C PRO A 101 13.93 17.93 8.99
N PHE A 102 12.85 17.34 9.50
CA PHE A 102 12.16 16.20 8.90
C PHE A 102 11.10 16.64 7.89
N VAL A 103 10.64 17.89 7.99
CA VAL A 103 9.57 18.44 7.14
C VAL A 103 10.11 18.81 5.76
N ASN A 104 9.43 18.30 4.72
CA ASN A 104 9.75 18.63 3.33
C ASN A 104 9.00 19.90 2.92
N LYS A 105 9.72 21.04 2.87
CA LYS A 105 9.16 22.35 2.52
C LYS A 105 8.42 22.36 1.18
N ARG A 106 8.89 21.60 0.18
CA ARG A 106 8.21 21.50 -1.12
C ARG A 106 6.82 20.87 -0.99
N LEU A 107 6.70 19.79 -0.21
CA LEU A 107 5.40 19.16 0.02
C LEU A 107 4.43 20.08 0.76
N ILE A 108 4.94 20.90 1.68
CA ILE A 108 4.13 21.92 2.37
C ILE A 108 3.63 22.96 1.37
N SER A 109 4.50 23.52 0.52
CA SER A 109 4.08 24.48 -0.50
C SER A 109 3.03 23.90 -1.45
N GLU A 110 3.21 22.65 -1.88
CA GLU A 110 2.21 21.94 -2.71
C GLU A 110 0.88 21.74 -1.97
N TYR A 111 0.92 21.43 -0.67
CA TYR A 111 -0.29 21.28 0.15
C TYR A 111 -1.03 22.61 0.35
N MET A 112 -0.29 23.70 0.60
CA MET A 112 -0.84 25.05 0.76
C MET A 112 -1.52 25.57 -0.52
N SER A 113 -1.10 25.07 -1.69
CA SER A 113 -1.74 25.41 -2.97
C SER A 113 -3.05 24.67 -3.26
N ILE A 114 -3.45 23.71 -2.42
CA ILE A 114 -4.68 22.94 -2.63
C ILE A 114 -5.88 23.81 -2.24
N SER A 115 -6.80 24.02 -3.18
CA SER A 115 -8.06 24.75 -2.96
C SER A 115 -9.30 23.86 -2.98
N GLY A 116 -9.14 22.55 -3.20
CA GLY A 116 -10.25 21.61 -3.42
C GLY A 116 -9.99 20.22 -2.87
N SER A 117 -10.09 19.20 -3.72
CA SER A 117 -9.87 17.81 -3.32
C SER A 117 -8.37 17.47 -3.21
N GLY A 118 -8.07 16.32 -2.60
CA GLY A 118 -6.69 15.80 -2.53
C GLY A 118 -5.88 16.21 -1.30
N TRP A 119 -6.39 17.11 -0.46
CA TRP A 119 -5.74 17.50 0.80
C TRP A 119 -5.45 16.28 1.69
N TYR A 120 -6.40 15.34 1.82
CA TYR A 120 -6.21 14.16 2.67
C TYR A 120 -5.01 13.32 2.21
N HIS A 121 -4.98 12.98 0.92
CA HIS A 121 -3.88 12.20 0.33
C HIS A 121 -2.54 12.94 0.48
N LYS A 122 -2.54 14.26 0.24
CA LYS A 122 -1.34 15.07 0.32
C LYS A 122 -0.81 15.21 1.74
N MET A 123 -1.68 15.36 2.74
CA MET A 123 -1.28 15.38 4.14
C MET A 123 -0.72 14.03 4.58
N TYR A 124 -1.34 12.92 4.19
CA TYR A 124 -0.79 11.59 4.48
C TYR A 124 0.59 11.40 3.82
N GLN A 125 0.79 11.92 2.61
CA GLN A 125 2.11 11.95 1.95
C GLN A 125 3.13 12.78 2.76
N ILE A 126 2.72 13.90 3.37
CA ILE A 126 3.56 14.70 4.27
C ILE A 126 3.93 13.88 5.52
N MET A 127 2.97 13.22 6.18
CA MET A 127 3.24 12.37 7.36
C MET A 127 4.26 11.26 7.03
N MET A 128 4.09 10.59 5.89
CA MET A 128 5.04 9.57 5.42
C MET A 128 6.43 10.15 5.15
N SER A 129 6.51 11.33 4.52
CA SER A 129 7.79 12.00 4.27
C SER A 129 8.50 12.40 5.56
N ILE A 130 7.77 12.93 6.54
CA ILE A 130 8.31 13.31 7.85
C ILE A 130 8.86 12.06 8.55
N SER A 131 8.06 10.99 8.61
CA SER A 131 8.44 9.71 9.22
C SER A 131 9.72 9.15 8.59
N ALA A 132 9.77 9.09 7.25
CA ALA A 132 10.92 8.57 6.53
C ALA A 132 12.19 9.42 6.75
N ASN A 133 12.07 10.75 6.78
CA ASN A 133 13.21 11.64 7.01
C ASN A 133 13.74 11.55 8.45
N ALA A 134 12.86 11.36 9.44
CA ALA A 134 13.26 11.15 10.82
C ALA A 134 14.01 9.81 11.01
N ILE A 135 13.45 8.73 10.47
CA ILE A 135 14.05 7.38 10.53
C ILE A 135 15.41 7.35 9.83
N LYS A 136 15.55 7.99 8.65
CA LYS A 136 16.84 8.13 7.95
C LYS A 136 17.92 8.83 8.77
N ARG A 137 17.53 9.69 9.71
CA ARG A 137 18.43 10.42 10.61
C ARG A 137 18.62 9.72 11.96
N GLY A 138 18.07 8.51 12.12
CA GLY A 138 18.11 7.75 13.36
C GLY A 138 17.27 8.34 14.48
N TYR A 139 16.36 9.27 14.18
CA TYR A 139 15.55 9.96 15.18
C TYR A 139 14.27 9.17 15.50
N PRO A 140 14.01 8.82 16.77
CA PRO A 140 12.82 8.07 17.19
C PRO A 140 11.58 8.98 17.23
N ILE A 141 11.08 9.39 16.06
CA ILE A 141 9.90 10.25 15.98
C ILE A 141 8.65 9.52 16.49
N THR A 142 7.84 10.23 17.27
CA THR A 142 6.62 9.68 17.88
C THR A 142 5.36 10.10 17.11
N PRO A 143 4.25 9.35 17.23
CA PRO A 143 2.98 9.74 16.64
C PRO A 143 2.49 11.11 17.12
N ASP A 144 2.75 11.46 18.38
CA ASP A 144 2.36 12.74 18.99
C ASP A 144 3.13 13.93 18.36
N GLU A 145 4.42 13.75 18.07
CA GLU A 145 5.23 14.76 17.38
C GLU A 145 4.75 15.01 15.95
N ILE A 146 4.43 13.95 15.21
CA ILE A 146 3.87 14.07 13.86
C ILE A 146 2.49 14.73 13.91
N GLU A 147 1.64 14.34 14.88
CA GLU A 147 0.34 14.97 15.06
C GLU A 147 0.47 16.47 15.32
N LYS A 148 1.41 16.88 16.19
CA LYS A 148 1.68 18.30 16.44
C LYS A 148 2.02 19.02 15.14
N LEU A 149 2.98 18.51 14.38
CA LEU A 149 3.41 19.10 13.10
C LEU A 149 2.25 19.20 12.09
N VAL A 150 1.46 18.14 11.95
CA VAL A 150 0.30 18.09 11.04
C VAL A 150 -0.76 19.11 11.45
N ARG A 151 -1.06 19.22 12.75
CA ARG A 151 -2.06 20.18 13.24
C ARG A 151 -1.60 21.62 13.05
N GLU A 152 -0.31 21.91 13.20
CA GLU A 152 0.25 23.23 12.87
C GLU A 152 0.08 23.55 11.38
N ILE A 153 0.35 22.60 10.49
CA ILE A 153 0.17 22.77 9.03
C ILE A 153 -1.33 22.94 8.67
N ASP A 154 -2.21 22.14 9.28
CA ASP A 154 -3.65 22.18 9.03
C ASP A 154 -4.29 23.49 9.52
N ALA A 155 -3.80 24.04 10.62
CA ALA A 155 -4.26 25.32 11.15
C ALA A 155 -4.05 26.49 10.17
N GLU A 156 -3.04 26.39 9.30
CA GLU A 156 -2.75 27.41 8.28
C GLU A 156 -3.51 27.20 6.96
N THR A 157 -4.14 26.04 6.74
CA THR A 157 -4.77 25.64 5.46
C THR A 157 -6.29 25.51 5.50
N GLY A 158 -6.92 25.92 6.61
CA GLY A 158 -8.38 25.94 6.75
C GLY A 158 -8.95 24.90 7.72
N GLY A 159 -8.11 24.06 8.33
CA GLY A 159 -8.52 23.19 9.43
C GLY A 159 -9.30 21.94 9.01
N TRP A 160 -8.93 21.31 7.88
CA TRP A 160 -9.62 20.13 7.34
C TRP A 160 -9.43 18.87 8.22
N TYR A 161 -8.38 18.82 9.04
CA TYR A 161 -8.04 17.69 9.92
C TYR A 161 -8.57 17.81 11.36
N LYS A 162 -9.35 18.85 11.71
CA LYS A 162 -9.83 19.08 13.09
C LYS A 162 -10.40 17.85 13.79
N ASN A 163 -11.29 17.09 13.12
CA ASN A 163 -12.00 15.95 13.69
C ASN A 163 -11.40 14.58 13.29
N ARG A 164 -10.21 14.57 12.67
CA ARG A 164 -9.60 13.34 12.17
C ARG A 164 -8.68 12.69 13.22
N PRO A 165 -8.56 11.37 13.24
CA PRO A 165 -7.68 10.65 14.16
C PRO A 165 -6.22 10.72 13.68
N VAL A 166 -5.62 11.92 13.69
CA VAL A 166 -4.26 12.18 13.17
C VAL A 166 -3.23 11.26 13.81
N LYS A 167 -3.31 11.01 15.11
CA LYS A 167 -2.40 10.12 15.83
C LYS A 167 -2.36 8.69 15.25
N LEU A 168 -3.51 8.15 14.89
CA LEU A 168 -3.61 6.80 14.31
C LEU A 168 -2.99 6.76 12.91
N GLU A 169 -3.25 7.79 12.10
CA GLU A 169 -2.66 7.93 10.76
C GLU A 169 -1.13 8.12 10.83
N ALA A 170 -0.65 8.92 11.79
CA ALA A 170 0.76 9.11 12.07
C ALA A 170 1.46 7.80 12.48
N SER A 171 0.85 7.00 13.36
CA SER A 171 1.37 5.68 13.72
C SER A 171 1.56 4.78 12.49
N ARG A 172 0.57 4.76 11.59
CA ARG A 172 0.65 3.97 10.35
C ARG A 172 1.73 4.49 9.40
N ALA A 173 1.92 5.80 9.33
CA ALA A 173 2.97 6.41 8.52
C ALA A 173 4.37 6.05 9.05
N ILE A 174 4.55 6.02 10.38
CA ILE A 174 5.80 5.59 11.03
C ILE A 174 6.08 4.12 10.73
N ASP A 175 5.11 3.23 10.96
CA ASP A 175 5.28 1.79 10.72
C ASP A 175 5.57 1.50 9.24
N PHE A 176 4.90 2.20 8.32
CA PHE A 176 5.21 2.11 6.89
C PHE A 176 6.65 2.56 6.59
N ALA A 177 7.06 3.72 7.11
CA ALA A 177 8.39 4.25 6.86
C ALA A 177 9.49 3.35 7.44
N LEU A 178 9.28 2.75 8.61
CA LEU A 178 10.20 1.77 9.21
C LEU A 178 10.44 0.56 8.32
N ARG A 179 9.42 0.12 7.59
CA ARG A 179 9.49 -1.02 6.67
C ARG A 179 10.10 -0.64 5.32
N SER A 180 9.89 0.60 4.87
CA SER A 180 10.30 1.07 3.54
C SER A 180 11.68 1.70 3.49
N VAL A 181 12.16 2.31 4.58
CA VAL A 181 13.48 2.94 4.62
C VAL A 181 14.55 1.86 4.78
N GLN A 182 15.41 1.72 3.78
CA GLN A 182 16.68 1.00 3.94
C GLN A 182 17.59 1.85 4.83
N THR A 183 17.96 1.30 5.98
CA THR A 183 18.87 1.91 6.96
C THR A 183 20.31 1.62 6.58
#